data_AF-A0A7C5EYN7-F1
#
_entry.id   AF-A0A7C5EYN7-F1
#
_cell.length_a   1.000
_cell.length_b   1.000
_cell.length_c   1.000
_cell.angle_alpha   90.00
_cell.angle_beta   90.00
_cell.angle_gamma   90.00
#
_symmetry.space_group_name_H-M   'P 1'
#
loop_
_entity.id
_entity.type
_entity.pdbx_description
1 polymer ?
#
loop_
_entity_poly.entity_id
_entity_poly.type
_entity_poly.pdbx_seq_one_letter_code
_entity_poly.pdbx_strand_id
1 'polypeptide(L)' 'MRVCLYGTYDPAYVRNVVLHNALQGQGIEVLTCRTDCWPSHEMRLHAVQRGRGRVRHIWQWL' A
#
# COMPACT_ATOMS: atom_id res chain seq x y z
N MET A 1 -8.35 5.93 16.69
CA MET A 1 -8.38 4.81 15.72
C MET A 1 -7.04 4.76 15.00
N ARG A 2 -6.55 3.57 14.63
CA ARG A 2 -5.24 3.39 14.00
C ARG A 2 -5.39 2.61 12.69
N VAL A 3 -4.70 3.06 11.65
CA VAL A 3 -4.75 2.45 10.31
C VAL A 3 -3.33 2.22 9.82
N CYS A 4 -3.12 1.06 9.20
CA CYS A 4 -1.84 0.60 8.69
C CYS A 4 -1.92 0.59 7.16
N LEU A 5 -1.14 1.46 6.51
CA LEU A 5 -1.02 1.48 5.06
C LEU A 5 -0.05 0.39 4.64
N TYR A 6 -0.57 -0.64 3.98
CA TYR A 6 0.13 -1.88 3.64
C TYR A 6 0.30 -2.06 2.12
N GLY A 7 1.35 -2.79 1.71
CA GLY A 7 1.60 -3.21 0.33
C GLY A 7 2.51 -2.24 -0.43
N THR A 8 2.26 -2.03 -1.73
CA THR A 8 3.06 -1.14 -2.60
C THR A 8 2.72 0.34 -2.38
N TYR A 9 2.50 0.75 -1.13
CA TYR A 9 2.21 2.12 -0.76
C TYR A 9 3.44 3.00 -1.04
N ASP A 10 3.28 3.95 -1.95
CA ASP A 10 4.25 5.00 -2.22
C ASP A 10 3.80 6.28 -1.51
N PRO A 11 4.53 6.78 -0.49
CA PRO A 11 4.16 8.00 0.22
C PRO A 11 4.22 9.26 -0.65
N ALA A 12 4.92 9.23 -1.79
CA ALA A 12 5.03 10.36 -2.70
C ALA A 12 3.93 10.36 -3.79
N TYR A 13 3.18 9.26 -3.95
CA TYR A 13 2.10 9.20 -4.94
C TYR A 13 0.95 10.12 -4.52
N VAL A 14 0.50 11.02 -5.41
CA VAL A 14 -0.45 12.10 -5.08
C VAL A 14 -1.70 11.60 -4.36
N ARG A 15 -2.30 10.49 -4.82
CA ARG A 15 -3.48 9.89 -4.18
C ARG A 15 -3.20 9.48 -2.72
N ASN A 16 -2.02 8.97 -2.46
CA ASN A 16 -1.63 8.46 -1.14
C ASN A 16 -1.37 9.61 -0.16
N VAL A 17 -0.83 10.73 -0.64
CA VAL A 17 -0.69 11.98 0.14
C VAL A 17 -2.05 12.51 0.57
N VAL A 18 -3.01 12.61 -0.37
CA VAL A 18 -4.38 13.07 -0.07
C VAL A 18 -5.04 12.17 0.97
N LEU A 19 -4.95 10.84 0.79
CA LEU A 19 -5.53 9.87 1.73
C LEU A 19 -4.91 9.99 3.12
N HIS A 20 -3.59 10.09 3.20
CA HIS A 20 -2.86 10.22 4.47
C HIS A 20 -3.29 11.47 5.24
N ASN A 21 -3.32 12.62 4.55
CA ASN A 21 -3.70 13.90 5.15
C ASN A 21 -5.16 13.89 5.62
N ALA A 22 -6.07 13.28 4.85
CA ALA A 22 -7.47 13.17 5.24
C ALA A 22 -7.66 12.32 6.51
N LEU A 23 -6.95 11.19 6.62
CA LEU A 23 -6.99 10.34 7.81
C LEU A 23 -6.43 11.07 9.04
N GLN A 24 -5.25 11.68 8.91
CA GLN A 24 -4.65 12.45 10.01
C GLN A 24 -5.52 13.63 10.45
N GLY A 25 -6.17 14.31 9.50
CA GLY A 25 -7.11 15.40 9.78
C GLY A 25 -8.33 14.98 10.61
N GLN A 26 -8.66 13.68 10.65
CA GLN A 26 -9.70 13.12 11.51
C GLN A 26 -9.15 12.55 12.84
N GLY A 27 -7.90 12.84 13.19
CA GLY A 27 -7.26 12.31 14.40
C GLY A 27 -6.97 10.81 14.33
N ILE A 28 -6.92 10.24 13.12
CA ILE A 28 -6.56 8.84 12.90
C ILE A 28 -5.04 8.74 12.85
N GLU A 29 -4.49 7.84 13.66
CA GLU A 29 -3.06 7.51 13.64
C GLU A 29 -2.78 6.62 12.42
N VAL A 30 -1.93 7.12 11.52
CA VAL A 30 -1.55 6.42 10.29
C VAL A 30 -0.15 5.85 10.45
N LEU A 31 -0.03 4.53 10.39
CA LEU A 31 1.25 3.82 10.37
C LEU A 31 1.58 3.37 8.96
N THR A 32 2.87 3.47 8.60
CA THR A 32 3.37 2.88 7.35
C THR A 32 3.89 1.48 7.65
N CYS A 33 3.17 0.47 7.18
CA CYS A 33 3.57 -0.92 7.33
C CYS A 33 4.18 -1.40 6.03
N ARG A 34 5.49 -1.16 5.88
CA ARG A 34 6.22 -1.67 4.72
C ARG A 34 6.43 -3.15 4.90
N THR A 35 5.83 -3.94 4.02
CA THR A 35 6.33 -5.29 3.73
C THR A 35 7.05 -5.20 2.40
N ASP A 36 8.23 -5.81 2.32
CA ASP A 36 8.93 -6.00 1.04
C ASP A 36 8.19 -7.08 0.25
N CYS A 37 7.03 -6.70 -0.29
CA CYS A 37 6.20 -7.57 -1.11
C CYS A 37 6.87 -7.90 -2.45
N TRP A 38 7.89 -7.14 -2.84
CA TRP A 38 8.66 -7.33 -4.06
C TRP A 38 10.15 -7.12 -3.79
N PRO A 39 11.02 -8.08 -4.14
CA PRO A 39 12.47 -7.96 -3.93
C PRO A 39 13.14 -6.82 -4.71
N SER A 40 12.52 -6.32 -5.78
CA SER A 40 13.00 -5.17 -6.53
C SER A 40 11.89 -4.43 -7.27
N HIS A 41 12.16 -3.18 -7.65
CA HIS A 41 11.24 -2.36 -8.45
C HIS A 41 10.94 -2.99 -9.82
N GLU A 42 11.95 -3.60 -10.46
CA GLU A 42 11.79 -4.31 -11.74
C GLU A 42 10.89 -5.53 -11.59
N MET A 43 11.03 -6.31 -10.52
CA MET A 43 10.15 -7.46 -10.26
C MET A 43 8.69 -7.03 -10.07
N ARG A 44 8.45 -5.89 -9.41
CA ARG A 44 7.11 -5.29 -9.29
C ARG A 44 6.54 -4.93 -10.66
N LEU A 45 7.30 -4.20 -11.47
CA LEU A 45 6.86 -3.79 -12.81
C LEU A 45 6.59 -5.01 -13.70
N HIS A 46 7.48 -6.00 -13.65
CA HIS A 46 7.34 -7.22 -14.44
C HIS A 46 6.10 -8.04 -14.03
N ALA A 47 5.75 -8.08 -12.73
CA ALA A 47 4.54 -8.72 -12.23
C ALA A 47 3.26 -7.97 -12.65
N VAL A 48 3.27 -6.62 -12.59
CA VAL A 48 2.15 -5.78 -13.04
C VAL A 48 1.93 -5.90 -14.55
N GLN A 49 3.02 -5.96 -15.34
CA GLN A 49 2.98 -6.12 -16.80
C GLN A 49 2.53 -7.53 -17.23
N ARG A 50 2.88 -8.58 -16.49
CA ARG A 50 2.51 -9.98 -16.82
C ARG A 50 1.03 -10.32 -16.58
N GLY A 51 0.26 -9.53 -15.84
CA GLY A 51 -1.17 -9.80 -15.75
C GLY A 51 -1.93 -9.08 -14.65
N ARG A 52 -2.96 -8.35 -15.09
CA ARG A 52 -4.23 -8.17 -14.36
C ARG A 52 -4.71 -9.53 -13.82
N GLY A 53 -4.51 -9.82 -12.53
CA GLY A 53 -5.05 -11.06 -11.96
C GLY A 53 -4.57 -11.36 -10.54
N ARG A 54 -5.52 -11.31 -9.60
CA ARG A 54 -5.44 -11.80 -8.21
C ARG A 54 -4.62 -10.95 -7.22
N VAL A 55 -5.25 -9.83 -6.85
CA VAL A 55 -5.33 -9.43 -5.43
C VAL A 55 -6.12 -10.52 -4.67
N ARG A 56 -5.53 -11.72 -4.47
CA ARG A 56 -6.14 -12.81 -3.68
C ARG A 56 -5.46 -13.04 -2.32
N HIS A 57 -4.36 -12.36 -2.02
CA HIS A 57 -3.57 -12.62 -0.80
C HIS A 57 -3.66 -11.55 0.29
N ILE A 58 -4.53 -10.54 0.15
CA ILE A 58 -4.74 -9.53 1.22
C ILE A 58 -5.74 -9.98 2.30
N TRP A 59 -6.54 -11.03 2.05
CA TRP A 59 -7.62 -11.46 2.94
C TRP A 59 -7.29 -12.68 3.84
N GLN A 60 -6.04 -13.15 3.89
CA GLN A 60 -5.65 -14.31 4.71
C GLN A 60 -5.01 -13.95 6.05
N TRP A 61 -4.97 -12.67 6.42
CA TRP A 61 -4.36 -12.19 7.67
C TRP A 61 -5.27 -11.20 8.45
N LEU A 62 -6.60 -11.36 8.32
CA LEU A 62 -7.61 -10.86 9.27
C LEU A 62 -8.20 -12.06 10.01
#